data_AF-A0AAW1Q3L0-F1
#
_entry.id   AF-A0AAW1Q3L0-F1
#
_cell.length_a   1.000
_cell.length_b   1.000
_cell.length_c   1.000
_cell.angle_alpha   90.00
_cell.angle_beta   90.00
_cell.angle_gamma   90.00
#
_symmetry.space_group_name_H-M   'P 1'
#
loop_
_entity.id
_entity.type
_entity.pdbx_description
1 polymer ?
#
loop_
_entity_poly.entity_id
_entity_poly.type
_entity_poly.pdbx_seq_one_letter_code
_entity_poly.pdbx_strand_id
1 'polypeptide(L)'
;MRLQEYERLLDKLMLFKPPCELSTINIVLFGGVGAGKPSLVSTLDSLFKGRMSRRAPHGQGMGSYTRTLQKYSFTVPNPDTAPFTLWDSAGWTSSDYKTGELGFTLDGNLPHGFDLSAACWPTSRGFVARPKLADHQLRVCGAV
;
A
#
# COMPACT_ATOMS: atom_id res chain seq x y z
N MET A 1 -21.44 -10.79 2.10
CA MET A 1 -20.80 -10.83 0.77
C MET A 1 -19.35 -10.32 0.78
N ARG A 2 -19.03 -9.13 1.32
CA ARG A 2 -17.65 -8.59 1.30
C ARG A 2 -16.59 -9.37 2.11
N LEU A 3 -16.93 -9.96 3.26
CA LEU A 3 -15.94 -10.67 4.11
C LEU A 3 -15.35 -11.91 3.45
N GLN A 4 -16.18 -12.76 2.82
CA GLN A 4 -15.72 -13.94 2.09
C GLN A 4 -14.78 -13.60 0.93
N GLU A 5 -14.98 -12.44 0.31
CA GLU A 5 -14.11 -11.97 -0.77
C GLU A 5 -12.74 -11.52 -0.23
N TYR A 6 -12.70 -10.88 0.94
CA TYR A 6 -11.45 -10.54 1.61
C TYR A 6 -10.71 -11.76 2.17
N GLU A 7 -11.42 -12.76 2.68
CA GLU A 7 -10.82 -14.05 3.07
C GLU A 7 -10.18 -14.74 1.86
N ARG A 8 -10.89 -14.81 0.73
CA ARG A 8 -10.33 -15.35 -0.53
C ARG A 8 -9.14 -14.54 -1.04
N LEU A 9 -9.16 -13.22 -0.91
CA LEU A 9 -8.03 -12.36 -1.25
C LEU A 9 -6.84 -12.68 -0.36
N LEU A 10 -7.05 -12.81 0.96
CA LEU A 10 -6.02 -13.20 1.91
C LEU A 10 -5.41 -14.55 1.57
N ASP A 11 -6.23 -15.56 1.30
CA ASP A 11 -5.73 -16.89 0.93
C ASP A 11 -4.80 -16.81 -0.29
N LYS A 12 -5.20 -16.04 -1.31
CA LYS A 12 -4.36 -15.81 -2.50
C LYS A 12 -3.07 -15.06 -2.18
N LEU A 13 -3.13 -14.05 -1.31
CA LEU A 13 -1.96 -13.27 -0.89
C LEU A 13 -0.99 -14.11 -0.04
N MET A 14 -1.51 -15.02 0.78
CA MET A 14 -0.70 -15.92 1.61
C MET A 14 -0.07 -17.07 0.81
N LEU A 15 -0.74 -17.52 -0.26
CA LEU A 15 -0.20 -18.53 -1.19
C LEU A 15 0.79 -17.94 -2.19
N PHE A 16 0.87 -16.60 -2.29
CA PHE A 16 1.79 -15.94 -3.19
C PHE A 16 3.23 -16.17 -2.74
N LYS A 17 4.05 -16.75 -3.63
CA LYS A 17 5.49 -16.90 -3.42
C LYS A 17 6.22 -15.76 -4.11
N PRO A 18 6.91 -14.89 -3.36
CA PRO A 18 7.81 -13.92 -3.96
C PRO A 18 8.84 -14.62 -4.87
N PRO A 19 9.35 -13.93 -5.92
CA PRO A 19 10.51 -14.41 -6.67
C PRO A 19 11.67 -14.79 -5.73
N CYS A 20 12.48 -15.79 -6.09
CA CYS A 20 13.49 -16.42 -5.21
C CYS A 20 14.48 -15.45 -4.51
N GLU A 21 14.60 -14.22 -4.99
CA GLU A 21 15.48 -13.18 -4.43
C GLU A 21 14.81 -12.31 -3.35
N LEU A 22 13.48 -12.40 -3.17
CA LEU A 22 12.70 -11.58 -2.24
C LEU A 22 12.05 -12.42 -1.14
N SER A 23 12.12 -11.95 0.11
CA SER A 23 11.37 -12.55 1.23
C SER A 23 9.93 -12.03 1.33
N THR A 24 9.66 -10.85 0.76
CA THR A 24 8.36 -10.18 0.79
C THR A 24 8.14 -9.40 -0.50
N ILE A 25 6.88 -9.23 -0.90
CA ILE A 25 6.49 -8.34 -2.00
C ILE A 25 5.80 -7.06 -1.49
N ASN A 26 5.98 -5.94 -2.19
CA ASN A 26 5.23 -4.72 -1.92
C ASN A 26 4.03 -4.63 -2.87
N ILE A 27 2.84 -4.40 -2.32
CA ILE A 27 1.59 -4.22 -3.06
C ILE A 27 1.07 -2.82 -2.78
N VAL A 28 0.92 -2.00 -3.82
CA VAL A 28 0.38 -0.64 -3.68
C VAL A 28 -1.12 -0.64 -3.92
N LEU A 29 -1.87 -0.08 -2.97
CA LEU A 29 -3.29 0.18 -3.09
C LEU A 29 -3.46 1.52 -3.81
N PHE A 30 -4.22 1.51 -4.90
CA PHE A 30 -4.46 2.68 -5.73
C PHE A 30 -5.96 2.92 -5.94
N GLY A 31 -6.35 4.17 -6.14
CA GLY A 31 -7.74 4.53 -6.40
C GLY A 31 -8.15 5.89 -5.85
N GLY A 32 -9.38 6.25 -6.18
CA GLY A 32 -10.05 7.50 -5.80
C GLY A 32 -9.96 7.86 -4.33
N VAL A 33 -10.12 9.15 -4.04
CA VAL A 33 -10.59 9.57 -2.70
C VAL A 33 -11.91 8.83 -2.40
N GLY A 34 -12.01 8.24 -1.21
CA GLY A 34 -13.21 7.50 -0.81
C GLY A 34 -13.29 6.04 -1.31
N ALA A 35 -12.35 5.57 -2.12
CA ALA A 35 -12.33 4.19 -2.64
C ALA A 35 -12.08 3.11 -1.57
N GLY A 36 -11.86 3.47 -0.30
CA GLY A 36 -11.72 2.50 0.78
C GLY A 36 -10.35 1.82 0.90
N LYS A 37 -9.28 2.35 0.28
CA LYS A 37 -7.91 1.80 0.39
C LYS A 37 -7.41 1.68 1.85
N PRO A 38 -7.53 2.72 2.72
CA PRO A 38 -7.13 2.58 4.12
C PRO A 38 -8.00 1.56 4.88
N SER A 39 -9.26 1.39 4.44
CA SER A 39 -10.20 0.42 5.03
C SER A 39 -9.81 -1.01 4.69
N LEU A 40 -9.33 -1.26 3.49
CA LEU A 40 -8.78 -2.57 3.12
C LEU A 40 -7.62 -2.96 4.05
N VAL A 41 -6.69 -2.05 4.31
CA VAL A 41 -5.56 -2.28 5.24
C VAL A 41 -6.08 -2.66 6.64
N SER A 42 -7.03 -1.91 7.18
CA SER A 42 -7.62 -2.20 8.50
C SER A 42 -8.42 -3.50 8.52
N THR A 43 -9.14 -3.84 7.45
CA THR A 43 -9.87 -5.12 7.32
C THR A 43 -8.91 -6.29 7.33
N LEU A 44 -7.87 -6.27 6.50
CA LEU A 44 -6.88 -7.36 6.43
C LEU A 44 -6.13 -7.50 7.75
N ASP A 45 -5.78 -6.39 8.40
CA ASP A 45 -5.18 -6.44 9.74
C ASP A 45 -6.11 -7.08 10.78
N SER A 46 -7.40 -6.77 10.70
CA SER A 46 -8.38 -7.33 11.62
C SER A 46 -8.56 -8.83 11.43
N LEU A 47 -8.52 -9.29 10.16
CA LEU A 47 -8.59 -10.70 9.81
C LEU A 47 -7.37 -11.48 10.31
N PHE A 48 -6.15 -10.94 10.14
CA PHE A 48 -4.95 -11.58 10.67
C PHE A 48 -4.90 -11.65 12.20
N LYS A 49 -5.41 -10.61 12.89
CA LYS A 49 -5.39 -10.55 14.36
C LYS A 49 -6.60 -11.19 15.04
N GLY A 50 -7.64 -11.57 14.28
CA GLY A 50 -8.92 -12.02 14.82
C GLY A 50 -9.67 -10.97 15.66
N ARG A 51 -9.30 -9.68 15.57
CA ARG A 51 -9.91 -8.57 16.33
C ARG A 51 -9.91 -7.29 15.52
N MET A 52 -10.87 -6.40 15.78
CA MET A 52 -10.92 -5.11 15.08
C MET A 52 -9.63 -4.30 15.28
N SER A 53 -9.13 -3.74 14.19
CA SER A 53 -7.96 -2.87 14.17
C SER A 53 -8.21 -1.59 13.41
N ARG A 54 -7.64 -0.48 13.88
CA ARG A 54 -7.64 0.84 13.24
C ARG A 54 -6.19 1.26 12.97
N ARG A 55 -5.53 0.59 12.01
CA ARG A 55 -4.10 0.84 11.70
C ARG A 55 -3.87 1.93 10.66
N ALA A 56 -4.80 2.12 9.72
CA ALA A 56 -4.69 3.19 8.73
C ALA A 56 -5.56 4.40 9.14
N PRO A 57 -5.13 5.65 8.88
CA PRO A 57 -5.97 6.82 9.09
C PRO A 57 -7.23 6.74 8.20
N HIS A 58 -8.41 6.89 8.80
CA HIS A 58 -9.68 6.99 8.09
C HIS A 58 -10.25 8.39 8.30
N GLY A 59 -9.94 9.32 7.40
CA GLY A 59 -10.51 10.67 7.45
C GLY A 59 -11.88 10.72 6.78
N GLN A 60 -12.93 11.04 7.55
CA GLN A 60 -14.25 11.49 7.07
C GLN A 60 -14.31 13.04 7.05
N GLY A 61 -13.18 13.70 6.84
CA GLY A 61 -13.05 15.15 6.91
C GLY A 61 -12.40 15.69 5.64
N MET A 62 -12.99 16.75 5.10
CA MET A 62 -12.66 17.43 3.84
C MET A 62 -11.20 17.93 3.71
N GLY A 63 -10.32 17.65 4.69
CA GLY A 63 -8.94 18.16 4.77
C GLY A 63 -7.87 17.23 5.36
N SER A 64 -8.14 15.97 5.71
CA SER A 64 -7.10 15.03 6.20
C SER A 64 -6.95 13.78 5.33
N TYR A 65 -6.75 14.00 4.03
CA TYR A 65 -6.34 12.93 3.13
C TYR A 65 -4.93 12.44 3.52
N THR A 66 -4.68 11.13 3.46
CA THR A 66 -3.35 10.55 3.66
C THR A 66 -2.41 11.10 2.60
N ARG A 67 -1.69 12.19 2.87
CA ARG A 67 -0.79 12.82 1.89
C ARG A 67 0.54 12.09 1.76
N THR A 68 0.83 11.16 2.66
CA THR A 68 2.09 10.42 2.69
C THR A 68 1.89 8.97 2.26
N LEU A 69 2.90 8.42 1.59
CA LEU A 69 2.92 7.02 1.20
C LEU A 69 3.17 6.13 2.43
N GLN A 70 2.20 5.30 2.82
CA GLN A 70 2.26 4.51 4.05
C GLN A 70 2.49 3.03 3.77
N LYS A 71 3.34 2.36 4.56
CA LYS A 71 3.69 0.95 4.43
C LYS A 71 3.13 0.18 5.64
N TYR A 72 2.49 -0.96 5.38
CA TYR A 72 1.89 -1.81 6.38
C TYR A 72 2.38 -3.26 6.21
N SER A 73 3.10 -3.75 7.23
CA SER A 73 3.45 -5.16 7.35
C SER A 73 2.43 -5.89 8.22
N PHE A 74 2.24 -7.19 7.97
CA PHE A 74 1.29 -8.02 8.71
C PHE A 74 2.02 -9.18 9.39
N THR A 75 1.66 -9.44 10.63
CA THR A 75 2.08 -10.64 11.37
C THR A 75 0.97 -11.67 11.21
N VAL A 76 1.32 -12.90 10.83
CA VAL A 76 0.35 -13.97 10.63
C VAL A 76 0.36 -14.93 11.82
N PRO A 77 -0.69 -15.76 12.02
CA PRO A 77 -0.68 -16.82 13.02
C PRO A 77 0.31 -17.92 12.60
N ASN A 78 1.25 -18.29 13.49
CA ASN A 78 2.55 -18.94 13.24
C ASN A 78 3.66 -17.91 12.98
N PRO A 79 4.89 -18.09 13.50
CA PRO A 79 5.87 -17.02 13.76
C PRO A 79 6.46 -16.34 12.51
N ASP A 80 5.79 -16.46 11.38
CA ASP A 80 6.15 -15.89 10.11
C ASP A 80 5.55 -14.49 9.95
N THR A 81 6.26 -13.69 9.15
CA THR A 81 5.72 -12.44 8.62
C THR A 81 4.98 -12.74 7.32
N ALA A 82 3.92 -11.99 7.02
CA ALA A 82 3.23 -12.15 5.76
C ALA A 82 4.23 -11.98 4.58
N PRO A 83 4.13 -12.79 3.51
CA PRO A 83 5.03 -12.69 2.36
C PRO A 83 4.78 -11.42 1.51
N PHE A 84 4.03 -10.45 2.05
CA PHE A 84 3.70 -9.20 1.41
C PHE A 84 3.60 -8.05 2.42
N THR A 85 3.73 -6.84 1.90
CA THR A 85 3.38 -5.60 2.59
C THR A 85 2.41 -4.81 1.73
N LEU A 86 1.48 -4.10 2.37
CA LEU A 86 0.56 -3.21 1.68
C LEU A 86 1.04 -1.78 1.80
N TRP A 87 0.93 -1.05 0.70
CA TRP A 87 1.25 0.36 0.64
C TRP A 87 -0.01 1.15 0.35
N ASP A 88 -0.43 1.98 1.30
CA ASP A 88 -1.54 2.90 1.10
C ASP A 88 -1.01 4.21 0.55
N SER A 89 -1.66 4.67 -0.50
CA SER A 89 -1.38 5.95 -1.12
C SER A 89 -2.58 6.87 -0.92
N ALA A 90 -2.37 8.18 -1.09
CA ALA A 90 -3.44 9.17 -0.99
C ALA A 90 -4.66 8.80 -1.84
N GLY A 91 -5.82 9.39 -1.57
CA GLY A 91 -6.89 9.38 -2.57
C GLY A 91 -6.46 10.16 -3.80
N TRP A 92 -6.34 9.49 -4.94
CA TRP A 92 -5.92 10.11 -6.19
C TRP A 92 -7.14 10.46 -7.02
N THR A 93 -7.14 11.66 -7.59
CA THR A 93 -8.05 12.14 -8.62
C THR A 93 -7.39 11.99 -9.98
N SER A 94 -8.14 12.16 -11.07
CA SER A 94 -7.61 12.09 -12.44
C SER A 94 -6.51 13.12 -12.71
N SER A 95 -6.38 14.15 -11.87
CA SER A 95 -5.36 15.18 -11.96
C SER A 95 -4.13 14.93 -11.08
N ASP A 96 -4.06 13.84 -10.31
CA ASP A 96 -2.95 13.59 -9.36
C ASP A 96 -1.74 12.87 -9.97
N TYR A 97 -1.77 12.58 -11.29
CA TYR A 97 -0.59 12.18 -12.06
C TYR A 97 -0.12 13.30 -12.97
N LYS A 98 0.59 14.25 -12.37
CA LYS A 98 1.13 15.37 -13.13
C LYS A 98 2.56 15.10 -13.58
N THR A 99 3.31 14.25 -12.85
CA THR A 99 4.77 14.16 -13.03
C THR A 99 5.37 12.75 -12.92
N GLY A 100 4.56 11.70 -12.87
CA GLY A 100 5.04 10.31 -12.91
C GLY A 100 5.12 9.63 -11.54
N GLU A 101 4.39 10.16 -10.56
CA GLU A 101 4.33 9.70 -9.17
C GLU A 101 4.03 8.20 -9.04
N LEU A 102 3.14 7.65 -9.91
CA LEU A 102 2.89 6.20 -9.95
C LEU A 102 4.14 5.43 -10.34
N GLY A 103 4.82 5.88 -11.40
CA GLY A 103 6.03 5.23 -11.90
C GLY A 103 7.09 5.18 -10.80
N PHE A 104 7.36 6.33 -10.18
CA PHE A 104 8.31 6.41 -9.07
C PHE A 104 7.90 5.57 -7.85
N THR A 105 6.60 5.44 -7.57
CA THR A 105 6.11 4.55 -6.52
C THR A 105 6.33 3.08 -6.88
N LEU A 106 6.02 2.68 -8.11
CA LEU A 106 6.17 1.31 -8.61
C LEU A 106 7.63 0.88 -8.72
N ASP A 107 8.50 1.80 -9.15
CA ASP A 107 9.93 1.57 -9.25
C ASP A 107 10.61 1.56 -7.87
N GLY A 108 9.90 1.92 -6.79
CA GLY A 108 10.44 1.92 -5.43
C GLY A 108 11.28 3.16 -5.11
N ASN A 109 11.22 4.20 -5.94
CA ASN A 109 11.94 5.46 -5.69
C ASN A 109 11.36 6.25 -4.51
N LEU A 110 10.09 6.03 -4.15
CA LEU A 110 9.40 6.73 -3.08
C LEU A 110 9.33 5.87 -1.81
N PRO A 111 10.09 6.20 -0.74
CA PRO A 111 10.10 5.41 0.48
C PRO A 111 8.84 5.60 1.32
N HIS A 112 8.71 4.77 2.36
CA HIS A 112 7.68 4.96 3.39
C HIS A 112 7.76 6.36 4.01
N GLY A 113 6.61 7.01 4.16
CA GLY A 113 6.48 8.37 4.68
C GLY A 113 6.72 9.47 3.64
N PHE A 114 7.02 9.12 2.37
CA PHE A 114 7.21 10.12 1.33
C PHE A 114 5.95 10.96 1.11
N ASP A 115 6.11 12.28 1.03
CA ASP A 115 5.00 13.21 0.87
C ASP A 115 4.60 13.32 -0.61
N LEU A 116 3.35 12.94 -0.89
CA LEU A 116 2.70 13.01 -2.20
C LEU A 116 1.82 14.26 -2.32
N SER A 117 1.91 15.22 -1.39
CA SER A 117 1.16 16.48 -1.45
C SER A 117 1.58 17.42 -2.57
N ALA A 118 2.76 17.17 -3.15
CA ALA A 118 3.36 17.94 -4.23
C ALA A 118 3.93 17.00 -5.30
N ALA A 119 4.13 17.54 -6.51
CA ALA A 119 4.81 16.83 -7.59
C ALA A 119 6.19 16.34 -7.14
N CYS A 120 6.52 15.10 -7.48
CA CYS A 120 7.80 14.50 -7.10
C CYS A 120 8.75 14.42 -8.29
N TRP A 121 10.03 14.68 -8.03
CA TRP A 121 11.10 14.68 -9.00
C TRP A 121 12.28 13.87 -8.46
N PRO A 122 13.20 13.40 -9.33
CA PRO A 122 14.43 12.74 -8.86
C PRO A 122 15.30 13.60 -7.94
N THR A 123 15.11 14.92 -7.95
CA THR A 123 15.76 15.90 -7.06
C THR A 123 14.98 16.17 -5.78
N SER A 124 13.77 15.62 -5.62
CA SER A 124 12.96 15.78 -4.41
C SER A 124 13.66 15.17 -3.20
N ARG A 125 13.52 15.84 -2.05
CA ARG A 125 14.09 15.36 -0.79
C ARG A 125 13.51 13.99 -0.44
N GLY A 126 14.40 13.02 -0.19
CA GLY A 126 14.01 11.65 0.17
C GLY A 126 13.73 10.73 -1.02
N PHE A 127 13.86 11.22 -2.26
CA PHE A 127 13.79 10.37 -3.45
C PHE A 127 14.96 9.40 -3.50
N VAL A 128 14.68 8.12 -3.75
CA VAL A 128 15.68 7.07 -3.87
C VAL A 128 16.06 6.92 -5.35
N ALA A 129 17.21 7.44 -5.75
CA ALA A 129 17.64 7.41 -7.15
C ALA A 129 17.92 6.00 -7.71
N ARG A 130 18.28 5.06 -6.84
CA ARG A 130 18.61 3.67 -7.20
C ARG A 130 17.95 2.70 -6.22
N PRO A 131 16.64 2.42 -6.39
CA PRO A 131 15.92 1.47 -5.55
C PRO A 131 16.49 0.05 -5.75
N LYS A 132 16.41 -0.77 -4.70
CA LYS A 132 16.75 -2.19 -4.78
C LYS A 132 15.53 -2.97 -5.25
N LEU A 133 15.72 -4.18 -5.77
CA LEU A 133 14.60 -5.03 -6.20
C LEU A 133 13.51 -5.20 -5.12
N ALA A 134 13.90 -5.23 -3.83
CA ALA A 134 12.99 -5.33 -2.68
C ALA A 134 12.17 -4.06 -2.40
N ASP A 135 12.52 -2.92 -3.01
CA ASP A 135 11.81 -1.64 -2.87
C ASP A 135 10.73 -1.48 -3.95
N HIS A 136 10.82 -2.22 -5.05
CA HIS A 136 9.85 -2.16 -6.13
C HIS A 136 8.47 -2.64 -5.66
N GLN A 137 7.41 -2.03 -6.21
CA GLN A 137 6.04 -2.40 -5.93
C GLN A 137 5.43 -3.17 -7.10
N LEU A 138 5.06 -4.41 -6.82
CA LEU A 138 4.82 -5.42 -7.84
C LEU A 138 3.37 -5.45 -8.32
N ARG A 139 2.45 -4.72 -7.67
CA ARG A 139 1.03 -4.79 -8.03
C ARG A 139 0.23 -3.57 -7.58
N VAL A 140 -0.59 -3.06 -8.51
CA VAL A 140 -1.61 -2.03 -8.27
C VAL A 140 -2.95 -2.73 -8.03
N CYS A 141 -3.52 -2.58 -6.83
CA CYS A 141 -4.91 -2.97 -6.57
C CYS A 141 -5.79 -1.73 -6.58
N GLY A 142 -6.66 -1.63 -7.59
CA GLY A 142 -7.74 -0.66 -7.62
C GLY A 142 -8.77 -0.99 -6.54
N ALA A 143 -8.95 -0.10 -5.55
CA ALA A 143 -10.08 -0.21 -4.66
C ALA A 143 -11.33 0.34 -5.39
N VAL A 144 -12.41 -0.44 -5.42
CA VAL A 144 -13.66 -0.13 -6.13
C VAL A 144 -14.61 0.64 -5.23
#